data_AF-A0A956IKL7-F1
#
_entry.id   AF-A0A956IKL7-F1
#
_cell.length_a   1.000
_cell.length_b   1.000
_cell.length_c   1.000
_cell.angle_alpha   90.00
_cell.angle_beta   90.00
_cell.angle_gamma   90.00
#
_symmetry.space_group_name_H-M   'P 1'
#
loop_
_entity.id
_entity.type
_entity.pdbx_description
1 polymer ?
#
loop_
_entity_poly.entity_id
_entity_poly.type
_entity_poly.pdbx_seq_one_letter_code
_entity_poly.pdbx_strand_id
1 'polypeptide(L)'
;MSAAPKCWRELRVRLRELGAEPIRTKGSHEMWRLPDGEMFVVVRNHLGQPVPANIIARYRRLRSRREPETPPSIPDSVQLMES
;
A
#
# COMPACT_ATOMS: atom_id res chain seq x y z
N MET A 1 11.59 1.19 -5.03
CA MET A 1 10.18 0.74 -5.14
C MET A 1 9.93 -0.41 -4.18
N SER A 2 9.00 -0.31 -3.25
CA SER A 2 8.71 -1.42 -2.33
C SER A 2 7.91 -2.52 -3.06
N ALA A 3 8.36 -3.77 -2.97
CA ALA A 3 7.76 -4.91 -3.67
C ALA A 3 6.33 -5.21 -3.18
N ALA A 4 5.48 -5.74 -4.06
CA ALA A 4 4.13 -6.16 -3.70
C ALA A 4 4.16 -7.27 -2.61
N PRO A 5 3.24 -7.24 -1.63
CA PRO A 5 3.23 -8.23 -0.56
C PRO A 5 2.91 -9.62 -1.11
N LYS A 6 3.72 -10.61 -0.72
CA LYS A 6 3.60 -12.01 -1.15
C LYS A 6 2.59 -12.78 -0.33
N CYS A 7 2.48 -12.45 0.97
CA CYS A 7 1.59 -13.13 1.92
C CYS A 7 0.84 -12.16 2.82
N TRP A 8 -0.18 -12.65 3.52
CA TRP A 8 -1.00 -11.83 4.42
C TRP A 8 -0.21 -11.15 5.53
N ARG A 9 0.88 -11.78 6.00
CA ARG A 9 1.82 -11.16 6.97
C ARG A 9 2.48 -9.91 6.39
N GLU A 10 3.05 -10.01 5.19
CA GLU A 10 3.68 -8.86 4.53
C GLU A 10 2.65 -7.77 4.26
N LEU A 11 1.43 -8.12 3.85
CA LEU A 11 0.36 -7.16 3.64
C LEU A 11 0.06 -6.33 4.90
N ARG A 12 0.07 -6.95 6.09
CA ARG A 12 -0.08 -6.22 7.37
C ARG A 12 1.03 -5.20 7.59
N VAL A 13 2.27 -5.59 7.34
CA VAL A 13 3.43 -4.70 7.46
C VAL A 13 3.27 -3.53 6.50
N ARG A 14 2.93 -3.80 5.24
CA ARG A 14 2.71 -2.76 4.23
C ARG A 14 1.53 -1.83 4.55
N LEU A 15 0.47 -2.33 5.16
CA LEU A 15 -0.64 -1.49 5.61
C LEU A 15 -0.20 -0.57 6.76
N ARG A 16 0.60 -1.06 7.71
CA ARG A 16 1.18 -0.21 8.77
C ARG A 16 2.09 0.89 8.21
N GLU A 17 2.90 0.57 7.21
CA GLU A 17 3.74 1.56 6.52
C GLU A 17 2.92 2.68 5.87
N LEU A 18 1.65 2.42 5.52
CA LEU A 18 0.70 3.41 5.02
C LEU A 18 -0.10 4.12 6.13
N GLY A 19 0.29 3.92 7.39
CA GLY A 19 -0.37 4.47 8.57
C GLY A 19 -1.68 3.78 8.93
N ALA A 20 -1.95 2.59 8.39
CA ALA A 20 -3.16 1.84 8.73
C ALA A 20 -3.04 1.12 10.08
N GLU A 21 -4.13 1.10 10.83
CA GLU A 21 -4.20 0.44 12.14
C GLU A 21 -5.37 -0.54 12.22
N PRO A 22 -5.23 -1.71 12.88
CA PRO A 22 -6.33 -2.62 13.10
C PRO A 22 -7.31 -2.03 14.13
N ILE A 23 -8.58 -1.86 13.74
CA ILE A 23 -9.62 -1.28 14.63
C ILE A 23 -10.63 -2.29 15.14
N ARG A 24 -10.78 -3.43 14.46
CA ARG A 24 -11.76 -4.46 14.84
C ARG A 24 -11.33 -5.83 14.34
N THR A 25 -11.62 -6.85 15.14
CA THR A 25 -11.50 -8.25 14.72
C THR A 25 -12.87 -8.92 14.74
N LYS A 26 -13.18 -9.70 13.71
CA LYS A 26 -14.37 -10.56 13.64
C LYS A 26 -13.98 -11.91 13.04
N GLY A 27 -13.88 -12.94 13.89
CA GLY A 27 -13.42 -14.28 13.48
C GLY A 27 -12.03 -14.22 12.84
N SER A 28 -11.90 -14.80 11.64
CA SER A 28 -10.64 -14.83 10.87
C SER A 28 -10.26 -13.51 10.20
N HIS A 29 -11.03 -12.43 10.37
CA HIS A 29 -10.82 -11.16 9.71
C HIS A 29 -10.46 -10.04 10.70
N GLU A 30 -9.44 -9.26 10.35
CA GLU A 30 -9.12 -7.97 10.94
C GLU A 30 -9.57 -6.86 9.98
N MET A 31 -10.23 -5.85 10.52
CA MET A 31 -10.57 -4.62 9.83
C MET A 31 -9.57 -3.54 10.24
N TRP A 32 -8.96 -2.94 9.25
CA TRP A 32 -7.90 -1.94 9.37
C TRP A 32 -8.40 -0.60 8.85
N ARG A 33 -8.13 0.48 9.56
CA ARG A 33 -8.49 1.84 9.19
C ARG A 33 -7.24 2.61 8.80
N LEU A 34 -7.31 3.30 7.67
CA LEU A 34 -6.26 4.21 7.23
C LEU A 34 -6.50 5.65 7.75
N PRO A 35 -5.48 6.54 7.70
CA PRO A 35 -5.59 7.91 8.22
C PRO A 35 -6.70 8.77 7.59
N ASP A 36 -7.05 8.51 6.32
CA ASP A 36 -8.14 9.18 5.60
C ASP A 36 -9.53 8.57 5.89
N GLY A 37 -9.59 7.54 6.75
CA GLY A 37 -10.82 6.81 7.06
C GLY A 37 -11.15 5.64 6.14
N GLU A 38 -10.36 5.37 5.09
CA GLU A 38 -10.57 4.18 4.24
C GLU A 38 -10.36 2.89 5.06
N MET A 39 -11.16 1.87 4.76
CA MET A 39 -11.17 0.60 5.49
C MET A 39 -10.58 -0.52 4.65
N PHE A 40 -9.70 -1.34 5.22
CA PHE A 40 -9.09 -2.50 4.59
C PHE A 40 -9.32 -3.76 5.42
N VAL A 41 -9.55 -4.91 4.77
CA VAL A 41 -9.78 -6.19 5.48
C VAL A 41 -8.60 -7.12 5.25
N VAL A 42 -8.11 -7.72 6.33
CA VAL A 42 -6.99 -8.66 6.37
C VAL A 42 -7.44 -9.98 6.97
N VAL A 43 -7.03 -11.12 6.40
CA VAL A 43 -7.33 -12.44 6.95
C VAL A 43 -6.22 -12.87 7.92
N ARG A 44 -6.50 -12.84 9.24
CA ARG A 44 -5.51 -13.10 10.30
C ARG A 44 -5.11 -14.55 10.45
N ASN A 45 -5.94 -15.51 10.05
CA ASN A 45 -5.60 -16.93 10.22
C ASN A 45 -4.72 -17.46 9.08
N HIS A 46 -4.53 -16.67 8.02
CA HIS A 46 -3.83 -17.06 6.81
C HIS A 46 -2.49 -16.34 6.65
N LEU A 47 -1.81 -15.93 7.74
CA LEU A 47 -0.63 -15.05 7.66
C LEU A 47 0.49 -15.57 6.74
N GLY A 48 0.71 -16.88 6.67
CA GLY A 48 1.70 -17.50 5.78
C GLY A 48 1.22 -17.77 4.36
N GLN A 49 -0.08 -17.64 4.09
CA GLN A 49 -0.67 -17.94 2.79
C GLN A 49 -0.50 -16.76 1.82
N PRO A 50 -0.46 -17.03 0.51
CA PRO A 50 -0.39 -15.99 -0.49
C PRO A 50 -1.61 -15.06 -0.44
N VAL A 51 -1.40 -13.79 -0.76
CA VAL A 51 -2.49 -12.82 -0.90
C VAL A 51 -3.16 -13.03 -2.26
N PRO A 52 -4.50 -13.14 -2.32
CA PRO A 52 -5.22 -13.20 -3.59
C PRO A 52 -4.96 -11.96 -4.47
N ALA A 53 -4.90 -12.15 -5.79
CA ALA A 53 -4.54 -11.10 -6.74
C ALA A 53 -5.44 -9.86 -6.67
N ASN A 54 -6.74 -10.03 -6.41
CA ASN A 54 -7.69 -8.92 -6.23
C ASN A 54 -7.36 -8.06 -5.00
N ILE A 55 -6.89 -8.65 -3.92
CA ILE A 55 -6.46 -7.94 -2.70
C ILE A 55 -5.14 -7.22 -2.96
N ILE A 56 -4.20 -7.82 -3.70
CA ILE A 56 -2.97 -7.14 -4.14
C ILE A 56 -3.31 -5.94 -5.03
N ALA A 57 -4.22 -6.09 -5.99
CA ALA A 57 -4.65 -5.00 -6.86
C ALA A 57 -5.34 -3.87 -6.08
N ARG A 58 -6.13 -4.22 -5.05
CA ARG A 58 -6.73 -3.25 -4.13
C ARG A 58 -5.66 -2.49 -3.34
N TYR A 59 -4.67 -3.19 -2.78
CA TYR A 59 -3.55 -2.58 -2.08
C TYR A 59 -2.74 -1.64 -2.99
N ARG A 60 -2.46 -2.04 -4.24
CA ARG A 60 -1.74 -1.20 -5.21
C ARG A 60 -2.47 0.11 -5.49
N ARG A 61 -3.77 0.06 -5.78
CA ARG A 61 -4.59 1.27 -5.97
C ARG A 61 -4.57 2.17 -4.74
N LEU A 62 -4.68 1.57 -3.56
CA LEU A 62 -4.65 2.30 -2.30
C LEU A 62 -3.30 3.00 -2.07
N ARG A 63 -2.18 2.32 -2.38
CA ARG A 63 -0.83 2.88 -2.28
C ARG A 63 -0.59 3.99 -3.29
N SER A 64 -0.97 3.81 -4.55
CA SER A 64 -0.75 4.81 -5.61
C SER A 64 -1.44 6.14 -5.33
N ARG A 65 -2.56 6.15 -4.62
CA ARG A 65 -3.23 7.39 -4.18
C ARG A 65 -2.49 8.15 -3.08
N ARG A 66 -1.50 7.51 -2.43
CA ARG A 66 -0.85 7.98 -1.19
C ARG A 66 0.63 8.22 -1.32
N GLU A 67 1.29 7.55 -2.26
CA GLU A 67 2.62 7.99 -2.63
C GLU A 67 2.47 9.38 -3.26
N PRO A 68 3.08 10.44 -2.69
CA PRO A 68 3.21 11.66 -3.44
C PRO A 68 3.96 11.27 -4.72
N GLU A 69 3.36 11.51 -5.88
CA GLU A 69 4.08 11.44 -7.14
C GLU A 69 5.34 12.28 -6.93
N THR A 70 6.50 11.63 -6.88
CA THR A 70 7.74 12.38 -7.06
C THR A 70 7.56 12.97 -8.45
N PRO A 71 7.46 14.31 -8.61
CA PRO A 71 7.32 14.87 -9.95
C PRO A 71 8.49 14.33 -10.77
N PRO A 72 8.26 13.94 -12.05
CA PRO A 72 9.36 13.48 -12.88
C PRO A 72 10.45 14.55 -12.81
N SER A 73 11.63 14.18 -12.28
CA SER A 73 12.80 15.05 -12.29
C SER A 73 12.99 15.48 -13.73
N ILE A 74 12.66 16.73 -14.04
CA ILE A 74 13.02 17.34 -15.31
C ILE A 74 14.55 17.30 -15.32
N PRO A 75 15.19 16.61 -16.28
CA PRO A 75 16.64 16.62 -16.36
C PRO A 75 17.10 18.07 -16.61
N ASP A 76 18.12 18.53 -15.86
CA ASP A 76 18.79 19.84 -15.97
C ASP A 76 19.34 20.18 -17.38
N SER A 77 19.07 19.36 -18.38
CA SER A 77 19.62 19.49 -19.74
C SER A 77 18.88 20.48 -20.63
N VAL A 78 17.89 21.23 -20.13
CA VAL A 78 17.18 22.26 -20.89
C VAL A 78 17.48 23.65 -20.32
N GLN A 79 18.76 24.03 -20.27
CA GLN A 79 19.15 25.40 -19.92
C GLN A 79 20.39 25.93 -20.65
N LEU A 80 20.71 25.40 -21.83
CA LEU A 80 21.86 25.83 -22.65
C LEU A 80 21.47 25.94 -24.14
N MET A 81 20.58 26.89 -24.47
CA MET A 81 20.51 27.48 -25.81
C MET A 81 19.96 28.91 -25.71
N GLU A 82 20.68 29.79 -25.00
CA GLU A 82 20.72 31.21 -25.36
C GLU A 82 22.16 31.68 -25.17
N SER A 83 22.88 31.80 -26.29
CA SER A 83 24.16 32.51 -26.42
C SER A 83 24.23 33.06 -27.84
#